data_AF-A0A956YNS4-F1
#
_entry.id   AF-A0A956YNS4-F1
#
_cell.length_a   1.000
_cell.length_b   1.000
_cell.length_c   1.000
_cell.angle_alpha   90.00
_cell.angle_beta   90.00
_cell.angle_gamma   90.00
#
_symmetry.space_group_name_H-M   'P 1'
#
loop_
_entity.id
_entity.type
_entity.pdbx_description
1 polymer ?
#
loop_
_entity_poly.entity_id
_entity_poly.type
_entity_poly.pdbx_seq_one_letter_code
_entity_poly.pdbx_strand_id
1 'polypeptide(L)'
;MMLGEKSTCKDRWRQVLSEAARIRGKHLLTLETGISENQTAEMVANDLQLVIPQSLHLTYKPNQQLWLMNFQTFLDLVKAKQIV
;
A
#
# COMPACT_ATOMS: atom_id res chain seq x y z
N MET A 1 4.11 -8.57 -10.55
CA MET A 1 3.96 -7.95 -9.21
C MET A 1 4.79 -6.68 -9.18
N MET A 2 4.45 -5.70 -8.33
CA MET A 2 5.23 -4.48 -8.15
C MET A 2 5.14 -4.00 -6.70
N LEU A 3 6.17 -3.27 -6.25
CA LEU A 3 6.17 -2.47 -5.02
C LEU A 3 6.74 -1.08 -5.35
N GLY A 4 5.95 -0.04 -5.08
CA GLY A 4 6.40 1.34 -5.10
C GLY A 4 6.74 1.78 -3.69
N GLU A 5 7.65 2.74 -3.54
CA GLU A 5 7.98 3.34 -2.25
C GLU A 5 7.75 4.86 -2.31
N LYS A 6 7.19 5.40 -1.22
CA LYS A 6 7.11 6.83 -0.95
C LYS A 6 7.28 7.09 0.54
N SER A 7 8.22 7.96 0.88
CA SER A 7 8.33 8.53 2.23
C SER A 7 7.10 9.38 2.63
N THR A 8 6.39 9.94 1.65
CA THR A 8 5.15 10.70 1.86
C THR A 8 4.19 10.48 0.67
N CYS A 9 2.95 10.08 0.95
CA CYS A 9 1.90 9.72 0.01
C CYS A 9 1.25 10.94 -0.64
N LYS A 10 0.83 11.97 0.13
CA LYS A 10 0.12 13.19 -0.35
C LYS A 10 -0.61 12.99 -1.68
N ASP A 11 -0.18 13.64 -2.76
CA ASP A 11 -0.69 13.41 -4.12
C ASP A 11 0.26 12.54 -4.98
N ARG A 12 1.47 12.27 -4.46
CA ARG A 12 2.54 11.58 -5.20
C ARG A 12 2.28 10.09 -5.38
N TRP A 13 1.44 9.48 -4.55
CA TRP A 13 1.09 8.06 -4.68
C TRP A 13 0.46 7.73 -6.04
N ARG A 14 -0.20 8.69 -6.70
CA ARG A 14 -0.83 8.51 -8.01
C ARG A 14 0.17 8.16 -9.12
N GLN A 15 1.43 8.56 -8.99
CA GLN A 15 2.49 8.22 -9.95
C GLN A 15 2.70 6.70 -10.07
N VAL A 16 2.48 5.96 -8.97
CA VAL A 16 2.55 4.49 -8.95
C VAL A 16 1.49 3.88 -9.88
N LEU A 17 0.33 4.52 -10.01
CA LEU A 17 -0.74 4.04 -10.90
C LEU A 17 -0.32 4.11 -12.37
N SER A 18 0.32 5.22 -12.78
CA SER A 18 0.79 5.40 -14.15
C SER A 18 1.98 4.50 -14.49
N GLU A 19 2.95 4.37 -13.59
CA GLU A 19 4.16 3.55 -13.83
C GLU A 19 3.83 2.06 -13.96
N ALA A 20 2.83 1.59 -13.20
CA ALA A 20 2.43 0.19 -13.16
C ALA A 20 1.08 -0.06 -13.85
N ALA A 21 0.73 0.72 -14.89
CA ALA A 21 -0.59 0.67 -15.55
C ALA A 21 -1.02 -0.75 -15.98
N ARG A 22 -0.08 -1.62 -16.36
CA ARG A 22 -0.35 -3.01 -16.80
C ARG A 22 -0.43 -4.04 -15.67
N ILE A 23 -0.14 -3.66 -14.43
CA ILE A 23 -0.10 -4.57 -13.27
C ILE A 23 -1.40 -4.43 -12.47
N ARG A 24 -2.16 -5.54 -12.41
CA ARG A 24 -3.29 -5.72 -11.47
C ARG A 24 -2.77 -6.04 -10.08
N GLY A 25 -3.35 -5.45 -9.03
CA GLY A 25 -2.86 -5.51 -7.66
C GLY A 25 -1.50 -4.83 -7.46
N LYS A 26 -1.53 -3.50 -7.23
CA LYS A 26 -0.35 -2.68 -6.97
C LYS A 26 -0.09 -2.57 -5.46
N HIS A 27 1.15 -2.32 -5.07
CA HIS A 27 1.50 -2.15 -3.65
C HIS A 27 2.33 -0.89 -3.46
N LEU A 28 2.04 -0.11 -2.42
CA LEU A 28 2.80 1.08 -2.06
C LEU A 28 3.30 0.93 -0.62
N LEU A 29 4.62 0.92 -0.43
CA LEU A 29 5.26 1.02 0.86
C LEU A 29 5.40 2.48 1.29
N THR A 30 5.05 2.78 2.53
CA THR A 30 5.32 4.07 3.16
C THR A 30 5.60 3.93 4.65
N LEU A 31 6.30 4.93 5.20
CA LEU A 31 6.47 5.14 6.64
C LEU A 31 5.68 6.36 7.16
N GLU A 32 4.83 6.97 6.31
CA GLU A 32 4.00 8.09 6.71
C GLU A 32 2.94 7.65 7.73
N THR A 33 2.86 8.41 8.83
CA THR A 33 1.91 8.18 9.92
C THR A 33 0.55 8.76 9.58
N GLY A 34 -0.44 7.90 9.34
CA GLY A 34 -1.80 8.29 9.01
C GLY A 34 -1.94 9.05 7.68
N ILE A 35 -2.93 8.69 6.88
CA ILE A 35 -3.39 9.51 5.76
C ILE A 35 -4.92 9.64 5.84
N SER A 36 -5.50 10.54 5.06
CA SER A 36 -6.96 10.73 5.08
C SER A 36 -7.71 9.47 4.63
N GLU A 37 -8.91 9.25 5.16
CA GLU A 37 -9.78 8.15 4.73
C GLU A 37 -10.12 8.22 3.25
N ASN A 38 -10.31 9.45 2.74
CA ASN A 38 -10.53 9.69 1.32
C ASN A 38 -9.34 9.20 0.48
N GLN A 39 -8.10 9.49 0.88
CA GLN A 39 -6.92 8.97 0.19
C GLN A 39 -6.89 7.43 0.22
N THR A 40 -7.15 6.79 1.36
CA THR A 40 -7.23 5.31 1.40
C THR A 40 -8.36 4.77 0.53
N ALA A 41 -9.52 5.43 0.48
CA ALA A 41 -10.64 5.04 -0.37
C ALA A 41 -10.29 5.15 -1.87
N GLU A 42 -9.59 6.21 -2.27
CA GLU A 42 -9.07 6.35 -3.63
C GLU A 42 -8.04 5.27 -3.98
N MET A 43 -7.15 4.92 -3.04
CA MET A 43 -6.18 3.84 -3.24
C MET A 43 -6.88 2.49 -3.42
N VAL A 44 -7.88 2.18 -2.58
CA VAL A 44 -8.73 0.97 -2.70
C VAL A 44 -9.39 0.93 -4.07
N ALA A 45 -10.02 2.03 -4.49
CA ALA A 45 -10.71 2.12 -5.78
C ALA A 45 -9.78 1.93 -6.99
N ASN A 46 -8.47 2.16 -6.83
CA ASN A 46 -7.46 1.99 -7.86
C ASN A 46 -6.64 0.68 -7.72
N ASP A 47 -7.10 -0.26 -6.89
CA ASP A 47 -6.43 -1.55 -6.66
C ASP A 47 -4.95 -1.37 -6.22
N LEU A 48 -4.71 -0.34 -5.40
CA LEU A 48 -3.42 -0.01 -4.82
C LEU A 48 -3.43 -0.31 -3.32
N GLN A 49 -2.81 -1.41 -2.93
CA GLN A 49 -2.67 -1.83 -1.55
C GLN A 49 -1.59 -1.02 -0.83
N LEU A 50 -1.96 -0.38 0.29
CA LEU A 50 -0.99 0.29 1.15
C LEU A 50 -0.29 -0.73 2.06
N VAL A 51 1.04 -0.74 2.04
CA VAL A 51 1.91 -1.61 2.83
C VAL A 51 2.63 -0.75 3.87
N ILE A 52 2.43 -1.04 5.15
CA ILE A 52 2.96 -0.23 6.27
C ILE A 52 3.49 -1.13 7.39
N PRO A 53 4.60 -0.77 8.07
CA PRO A 53 5.04 -1.49 9.27
C PRO A 53 3.93 -1.62 10.31
N GLN A 54 3.79 -2.80 10.93
CA GLN A 54 2.72 -3.10 11.88
C GLN A 54 2.62 -2.08 13.03
N SER A 55 3.76 -1.58 13.50
CA SER A 55 3.84 -0.57 14.56
C SER A 55 3.17 0.76 14.20
N LEU A 56 3.10 1.11 12.91
CA LEU A 56 2.51 2.36 12.44
C LEU A 56 1.01 2.24 12.12
N HIS A 57 0.43 1.04 12.14
CA HIS A 57 -1.01 0.85 11.86
C HIS A 57 -1.88 1.62 12.86
N LEU A 58 -1.44 1.73 14.11
CA LEU A 58 -2.13 2.48 15.16
C LEU A 58 -2.25 3.99 14.88
N THR A 59 -1.46 4.52 13.91
CA THR A 59 -1.56 5.92 13.47
C THR A 59 -2.70 6.16 12.48
N TYR A 60 -3.32 5.09 11.97
CA TYR A 60 -4.45 5.12 11.04
C TYR A 60 -5.76 4.90 11.78
N LYS A 61 -6.89 5.32 11.19
CA LYS A 61 -8.20 5.10 11.80
C LYS A 61 -8.58 3.61 11.80
N PRO A 62 -9.41 3.14 12.75
CA PRO A 62 -9.77 1.73 12.86
C PRO A 62 -10.31 1.09 11.59
N ASN A 63 -11.10 1.83 10.81
CA ASN A 63 -11.64 1.35 9.53
C ASN A 63 -10.57 1.21 8.44
N GLN A 64 -9.55 2.06 8.43
CA GLN A 64 -8.42 1.95 7.50
C GLN A 64 -7.54 0.76 7.86
N GLN A 65 -7.31 0.50 9.16
CA GLN A 65 -6.46 -0.58 9.65
C GLN A 65 -6.88 -1.96 9.13
N LEU A 66 -8.19 -2.20 8.96
CA LEU A 66 -8.73 -3.46 8.42
C LEU A 66 -8.26 -3.76 6.99
N TRP A 67 -7.90 -2.72 6.24
CA TRP A 67 -7.46 -2.83 4.85
C TRP A 67 -5.93 -2.76 4.71
N LEU A 68 -5.21 -2.22 5.69
CA LEU A 68 -3.75 -2.09 5.61
C LEU A 68 -3.07 -3.46 5.53
N MET A 69 -2.05 -3.55 4.68
CA MET A 69 -1.16 -4.72 4.63
C MET A 69 0.07 -4.42 5.46
N ASN A 70 0.48 -5.34 6.34
CA ASN A 70 1.78 -5.19 6.99
C ASN A 70 2.92 -5.71 6.10
N PHE A 71 4.14 -5.26 6.39
CA PHE A 71 5.30 -5.61 5.57
C PHE A 71 5.58 -7.11 5.55
N GLN A 72 5.36 -7.82 6.65
CA GLN A 72 5.54 -9.28 6.71
C GLN A 72 4.58 -10.01 5.76
N THR A 73 3.29 -9.65 5.78
CA THR A 73 2.29 -10.19 4.86
C THR A 73 2.66 -9.94 3.40
N PHE A 74 3.22 -8.76 3.09
CA PHE A 74 3.72 -8.48 1.75
C PHE A 74 4.89 -9.40 1.35
N LEU A 75 5.87 -9.62 2.24
CA LEU A 75 6.98 -10.53 1.98
C LEU A 75 6.52 -11.97 1.76
N ASP A 76 5.54 -12.43 2.55
CA ASP A 76 4.98 -13.78 2.40
C ASP A 76 4.23 -13.93 1.06
N LEU A 77 3.49 -12.89 0.65
CA LEU A 77 2.85 -12.81 -0.66
C LEU A 77 3.88 -12.87 -1.81
N VAL A 78 5.01 -12.17 -1.68
CA VAL A 78 6.09 -12.19 -2.67
C VAL A 78 6.70 -13.60 -2.77
N LYS A 79 7.06 -14.20 -1.63
CA LYS A 79 7.62 -15.56 -1.57
C LYS A 79 6.71 -16.59 -2.22
N ALA A 80 5.42 -16.55 -1.91
CA ALA A 80 4.43 -17.46 -2.49
C ALA A 80 4.33 -17.34 -4.03
N LYS A 81 4.57 -16.16 -4.60
CA LYS A 81 4.55 -15.93 -6.05
C LYS A 81 5.89 -16.15 -6.74
N GLN A 82 6.98 -16.26 -5.99
CA GLN A 82 8.34 -16.44 -6.51
C GLN A 82 8.81 -17.90 -6.51
N ILE A 83 7.94 -18.85 -6.17
CA ILE A 83 8.25 -20.28 -6.36
C ILE A 83 8.36 -20.54 -7.86
N VAL A 84 9.62 -20.61 -8.32
CA VAL A 84 10.08 -21.15 -9.60
C VAL A 84 10.32 -22.64 -9.43
#